data_AF-A0AAT9T674-F1
#
_entry.id   AF-A0AAT9T674-F1
#
_cell.length_a   1.000
_cell.length_b   1.000
_cell.length_c   1.000
_cell.angle_alpha   90.00
_cell.angle_beta   90.00
_cell.angle_gamma   90.00
#
_symmetry.space_group_name_H-M   'P 1'
#
loop_
_entity.id
_entity.type
_entity.pdbx_description
1 polymer ?
#
loop_
_entity_poly.entity_id
_entity_poly.type
_entity_poly.pdbx_seq_one_letter_code
_entity_poly.pdbx_strand_id
1 'polypeptide(L)'
;MKDWKASLVTVILRNNGDNPSLVSQAEFHFSSVTEVGCPYGAGGTEVKARYDVKVPLEARAPFKQVRQMKYGLPPHEQERVAFTVGPKSVFDGQLPRAYTFAITLHLDDKTRVKVPEMTYMDPSSIKSVLWSAERAVEDGERFGFTTVSCIKEQERKARKIIKQAKNVSPELQRYSAELTRLAGLASKTT
;
A
#
# COMPACT_ATOMS: atom_id res chain seq x y z
N MET A 1 21.60 -8.29 -2.64
CA MET A 1 20.29 -7.96 -3.23
C MET A 1 19.35 -7.62 -2.09
N LYS A 2 18.80 -6.40 -2.01
CA LYS A 2 17.86 -5.99 -0.95
C LYS A 2 16.57 -6.80 -1.07
N ASP A 3 16.11 -7.40 0.03
CA ASP A 3 14.82 -8.08 0.12
C ASP A 3 13.68 -7.11 -0.22
N TRP A 4 13.10 -7.26 -1.40
CA TRP A 4 11.91 -6.52 -1.80
C TRP A 4 10.72 -7.04 -1.00
N LYS A 5 10.17 -6.20 -0.13
CA LYS A 5 8.92 -6.50 0.58
C LYS A 5 7.77 -5.94 -0.25
N ALA A 6 6.79 -6.79 -0.54
CA ALA A 6 5.53 -6.39 -1.13
C ALA A 6 4.42 -7.02 -0.28
N SER A 7 3.38 -6.24 0.01
CA SER A 7 2.22 -6.79 0.68
C SER A 7 1.27 -7.43 -0.34
N LEU A 8 0.68 -8.55 0.05
CA LEU A 8 -0.17 -9.35 -0.82
C LEU A 8 -1.64 -9.02 -0.56
N VAL A 9 -2.32 -8.62 -1.62
CA VAL A 9 -3.78 -8.52 -1.65
C VAL A 9 -4.33 -9.86 -2.09
N THR A 10 -5.02 -10.53 -1.18
CA THR A 10 -5.58 -11.86 -1.41
C THR A 10 -7.06 -11.77 -1.73
N VAL A 11 -7.48 -12.38 -2.83
CA VAL A 11 -8.88 -12.59 -3.19
C VAL A 11 -9.17 -14.08 -3.20
N ILE A 12 -10.20 -14.49 -2.45
CA ILE A 12 -10.67 -15.88 -2.46
C ILE A 12 -11.78 -15.97 -3.50
N LEU A 13 -11.61 -16.90 -4.44
CA LEU A 13 -12.58 -17.18 -5.48
C LEU A 13 -13.11 -18.59 -5.27
N ARG A 14 -14.43 -18.73 -5.36
CA ARG A 14 -15.10 -20.01 -5.29
C ARG A 14 -16.01 -20.14 -6.49
N ASN A 15 -15.83 -21.19 -7.27
CA ASN A 15 -16.73 -21.54 -8.34
C ASN A 15 -17.73 -22.56 -7.80
N ASN A 16 -19.01 -22.18 -7.76
CA ASN A 16 -20.08 -23.09 -7.35
C ASN A 16 -20.82 -23.71 -8.53
N GLY A 17 -20.48 -23.34 -9.76
CA GLY A 17 -21.10 -23.88 -10.96
C GLY A 17 -20.45 -25.18 -11.41
N ASP A 18 -21.12 -25.84 -12.36
CA ASP A 18 -20.69 -27.13 -12.92
C ASP A 18 -19.64 -26.95 -14.04
N ASN A 19 -19.45 -25.72 -14.53
CA ASN A 19 -18.50 -25.39 -15.60
C ASN A 19 -17.30 -24.60 -15.04
N PRO A 20 -16.09 -24.76 -15.63
CA PRO A 20 -14.94 -23.94 -15.27
C PRO A 20 -15.22 -22.47 -15.58
N SER A 21 -14.68 -21.56 -14.76
CA SER A 21 -14.76 -20.12 -14.98
C SER A 21 -13.38 -19.56 -15.31
N LEU A 22 -13.28 -18.67 -16.30
CA LEU A 22 -12.02 -18.00 -16.62
C LEU A 22 -12.06 -16.55 -16.16
N VAL A 23 -11.19 -16.18 -15.22
CA VAL A 23 -10.93 -14.78 -14.89
C VAL A 23 -10.01 -14.19 -15.97
N SER A 24 -10.60 -13.36 -16.82
CA SER A 24 -9.94 -12.76 -17.98
C SER A 24 -9.30 -11.41 -17.66
N GLN A 25 -9.82 -10.69 -16.67
CA GLN A 25 -9.38 -9.34 -16.36
C GLN A 25 -9.60 -8.98 -14.89
N ALA A 26 -8.62 -8.31 -14.30
CA ALA A 26 -8.77 -7.61 -13.01
C ALA A 26 -8.68 -6.10 -13.21
N GLU A 27 -9.65 -5.38 -12.66
CA GLU A 27 -9.71 -3.93 -12.66
C GLU A 27 -9.55 -3.38 -11.25
N PHE A 28 -8.55 -2.53 -11.07
CA PHE A 28 -8.26 -1.85 -9.82
C PHE A 28 -8.75 -0.42 -9.92
N HIS A 29 -9.74 -0.08 -9.10
CA HIS A 29 -10.36 1.24 -9.06
C HIS A 29 -9.81 1.99 -7.84
N PHE A 30 -8.84 2.86 -8.05
CA PHE A 30 -8.19 3.64 -7.00
C PHE A 30 -9.03 4.86 -6.66
N SER A 31 -9.48 4.95 -5.41
CA SER A 31 -10.21 6.09 -4.85
C SER A 31 -9.29 7.06 -4.11
N SER A 32 -8.12 6.61 -3.66
CA SER A 32 -7.11 7.47 -3.04
C SER A 32 -5.68 6.95 -3.25
N VAL A 33 -4.74 7.89 -3.40
CA VAL A 33 -3.30 7.67 -3.33
C VAL A 33 -2.72 8.77 -2.47
N THR A 34 -2.13 8.42 -1.34
CA THR A 34 -1.69 9.38 -0.33
C THR A 34 -0.28 9.03 0.14
N GLU A 35 0.65 9.96 0.01
CA GLU A 35 1.97 9.83 0.63
C GLU A 35 1.85 10.01 2.15
N VAL A 36 2.49 9.14 2.92
CA VAL A 36 2.47 9.19 4.39
C VAL A 36 3.87 8.96 4.90
N GLY A 37 4.51 10.00 5.43
CA GLY A 37 5.87 9.93 5.93
C GLY A 37 6.57 11.27 5.95
N CYS A 38 7.69 11.32 6.66
CA CYS A 38 8.53 12.49 6.73
C CYS A 38 9.71 12.37 5.77
N PRO A 39 10.15 13.50 5.16
CA PRO A 39 11.32 13.49 4.30
C PRO A 39 12.52 12.90 5.03
N TYR A 40 13.16 11.91 4.42
CA TYR A 40 14.38 11.30 4.91
C TYR A 40 15.42 11.46 3.81
N GLY A 41 16.62 11.93 4.18
CA GLY A 41 17.69 12.11 3.21
C GLY A 41 18.04 10.78 2.53
N ALA A 42 18.21 10.79 1.20
CA ALA A 42 18.50 9.60 0.43
C ALA A 42 19.22 9.91 -0.90
N GLY A 43 19.81 8.88 -1.51
CA GLY A 43 20.53 8.99 -2.79
C GLY A 43 19.62 8.88 -4.03
N GLY A 44 20.12 9.23 -5.22
CA GLY A 44 19.33 9.29 -6.47
C GLY A 44 19.09 7.97 -7.19
N THR A 45 19.14 6.82 -6.52
CA THR A 45 19.03 5.52 -7.20
C THR A 45 17.57 5.15 -7.43
N GLU A 46 17.19 4.96 -8.69
CA GLU A 46 15.88 4.43 -9.09
C GLU A 46 15.94 2.91 -9.31
N VAL A 47 15.00 2.18 -8.71
CA VAL A 47 14.84 0.74 -8.91
C VAL A 47 13.47 0.45 -9.50
N LYS A 48 13.43 -0.31 -10.60
CA LYS A 48 12.17 -0.78 -11.20
C LYS A 48 11.46 -1.74 -10.25
N ALA A 49 10.21 -1.42 -9.94
CA ALA A 49 9.42 -2.20 -9.00
C ALA A 49 8.81 -3.46 -9.63
N ARG A 50 8.76 -4.54 -8.85
CA ARG A 50 8.20 -5.84 -9.26
C ARG A 50 6.80 -6.07 -8.69
N TYR A 51 5.90 -5.10 -8.88
CA TYR A 51 4.47 -5.26 -8.56
C TYR A 51 3.68 -5.78 -9.76
N ASP A 52 2.66 -6.57 -9.47
CA ASP A 52 1.63 -7.01 -10.39
C ASP A 52 0.81 -5.82 -10.92
N VAL A 53 0.51 -4.88 -10.02
CA VAL A 53 -0.21 -3.64 -10.31
C VAL A 53 0.72 -2.47 -10.03
N LYS A 54 1.20 -1.87 -11.10
CA LYS A 54 2.16 -0.75 -11.07
C LYS A 54 1.39 0.56 -11.09
N VAL A 55 1.28 1.21 -9.95
CA VAL A 55 0.66 2.53 -9.82
C VAL A 55 1.64 3.60 -10.32
N PRO A 56 1.30 4.40 -11.34
CA PRO A 56 2.16 5.50 -11.79
C PRO A 56 2.47 6.48 -10.65
N LEU A 57 3.67 7.07 -10.66
CA LEU A 57 4.11 7.92 -9.55
C LEU A 57 3.29 9.21 -9.48
N GLU A 58 2.87 9.69 -10.63
CA GLU A 58 2.11 10.91 -10.92
C GLU A 58 0.59 10.71 -10.91
N ALA A 59 0.12 9.48 -10.66
CA ALA A 59 -1.31 9.17 -10.71
C ALA A 59 -2.09 9.95 -9.64
N ARG A 60 -3.16 10.63 -10.07
CA ARG A 60 -4.12 11.32 -9.19
C ARG A 60 -5.42 10.53 -9.15
N ALA A 61 -5.87 10.18 -7.95
CA ALA A 61 -7.16 9.52 -7.76
C ALA A 61 -8.34 10.47 -8.03
N PRO A 62 -9.48 9.97 -8.55
CA PRO A 62 -9.74 8.57 -8.88
C PRO A 62 -9.16 8.16 -10.25
N PHE A 63 -8.64 6.93 -10.34
CA PHE A 63 -8.22 6.34 -11.62
C PHE A 63 -8.35 4.82 -11.60
N LYS A 64 -8.17 4.21 -12.77
CA LYS A 64 -8.29 2.77 -12.97
C LYS A 64 -6.99 2.18 -13.51
N GLN A 65 -6.64 0.98 -13.03
CA GLN A 65 -5.62 0.13 -13.63
C GLN A 65 -6.22 -1.19 -14.04
N VAL A 66 -5.82 -1.68 -15.20
CA VAL A 66 -6.34 -2.93 -15.78
C VAL A 66 -5.19 -3.92 -15.91
N ARG A 67 -5.41 -5.14 -15.41
CA ARG A 67 -4.53 -6.28 -15.59
C ARG A 67 -5.25 -7.37 -16.36
N GLN A 68 -4.71 -7.76 -17.51
CA GLN A 68 -5.16 -8.94 -18.23
C GLN A 68 -4.74 -10.20 -17.48
N MET A 69 -5.64 -11.18 -17.42
CA MET A 69 -5.46 -12.43 -16.68
C MET A 69 -5.81 -13.63 -17.57
N LYS A 70 -5.26 -14.79 -17.22
CA LYS A 70 -5.57 -16.09 -17.83
C LYS A 70 -5.66 -17.12 -16.72
N TYR A 71 -6.56 -16.88 -15.77
CA TYR A 71 -6.68 -17.70 -14.57
C TYR A 71 -7.99 -18.48 -14.59
N GLY A 72 -7.89 -19.80 -14.76
CA GLY A 72 -9.03 -20.71 -14.74
C GLY A 72 -9.32 -21.18 -13.33
N LEU A 73 -10.60 -21.19 -12.96
CA LEU A 73 -11.11 -21.74 -11.70
C LEU A 73 -12.00 -22.95 -12.01
N PRO A 74 -11.57 -24.18 -11.66
CA PRO A 74 -12.35 -25.38 -11.93
C PRO A 74 -13.74 -25.37 -11.25
N PRO A 75 -14.69 -26.20 -11.71
CA PRO A 75 -15.98 -26.40 -11.05
C PRO A 75 -15.83 -26.82 -9.59
N HIS A 76 -16.70 -26.31 -8.72
CA HIS A 76 -16.78 -26.64 -7.28
C HIS A 76 -15.50 -26.38 -6.45
N GLU A 77 -14.48 -25.75 -7.03
CA GLU A 77 -13.22 -25.47 -6.37
C GLU A 77 -13.20 -24.08 -5.72
N GLN A 78 -12.32 -23.95 -4.73
CA GLN A 78 -12.01 -22.69 -4.09
C GLN A 78 -10.50 -22.44 -4.16
N GLU A 79 -10.12 -21.32 -4.78
CA GLU A 79 -8.73 -20.94 -4.91
C GLU A 79 -8.47 -19.51 -4.42
N ARG A 80 -7.18 -19.23 -4.22
CA ARG A 80 -6.68 -17.98 -3.69
C ARG A 80 -5.82 -17.29 -4.74
N VAL A 81 -6.27 -16.13 -5.19
CA VAL A 81 -5.51 -15.26 -6.11
C VAL A 81 -4.87 -14.13 -5.31
N ALA A 82 -3.58 -13.89 -5.51
CA ALA A 82 -2.85 -12.82 -4.86
C ALA A 82 -2.37 -11.76 -5.86
N PHE A 83 -2.42 -10.50 -5.45
CA PHE A 83 -1.91 -9.36 -6.20
C PHE A 83 -0.94 -8.56 -5.33
N THR A 84 0.16 -8.13 -5.93
CA THR A 84 1.06 -7.14 -5.34
C THR A 84 0.76 -5.76 -5.95
N VAL A 85 0.51 -4.75 -5.11
CA VAL A 85 0.16 -3.39 -5.55
C VAL A 85 1.21 -2.42 -5.00
N GLY A 86 1.72 -1.53 -5.86
CA GLY A 86 2.71 -0.55 -5.43
C GLY A 86 3.15 0.38 -6.56
N PRO A 87 4.08 1.30 -6.29
CA PRO A 87 4.52 2.27 -7.28
C PRO A 87 5.26 1.59 -8.44
N LYS A 88 5.17 2.17 -9.64
CA LYS A 88 5.82 1.64 -10.85
C LYS A 88 7.35 1.56 -10.73
N SER A 89 7.95 2.50 -10.03
CA SER A 89 9.36 2.52 -9.63
C SER A 89 9.48 3.04 -8.20
N VAL A 90 10.59 2.70 -7.55
CA VAL A 90 10.92 3.19 -6.22
C VAL A 90 12.24 3.94 -6.31
N PHE A 91 12.28 5.17 -5.79
CA PHE A 91 13.52 5.93 -5.62
C PHE A 91 13.93 5.98 -4.16
N ASP A 92 15.24 5.94 -3.90
CA ASP A 92 15.78 6.23 -2.58
C ASP A 92 15.32 7.67 -2.18
N GLY A 93 14.59 7.79 -1.06
CA GLY A 93 13.99 9.06 -0.61
C GLY A 93 12.50 9.17 -0.89
N GLN A 94 11.92 8.23 -1.62
CA GLN A 94 10.47 8.18 -1.83
C GLN A 94 9.74 7.93 -0.53
N LEU A 95 8.73 8.76 -0.24
CA LEU A 95 7.82 8.54 0.87
C LEU A 95 6.89 7.36 0.57
N PRO A 96 6.59 6.52 1.57
CA PRO A 96 5.68 5.41 1.36
C PRO A 96 4.26 5.94 1.11
N ARG A 97 3.48 5.16 0.37
CA ARG A 97 2.14 5.54 -0.10
C ARG A 97 1.09 4.60 0.46
N ALA A 98 0.00 5.18 0.92
CA ALA A 98 -1.25 4.51 1.20
C ALA A 98 -2.16 4.62 -0.02
N TYR A 99 -2.70 3.50 -0.47
CA TYR A 99 -3.60 3.37 -1.61
C TYR A 99 -4.95 2.87 -1.10
N THR A 100 -6.04 3.49 -1.52
CA THR A 100 -7.39 2.93 -1.34
C THR A 100 -7.95 2.55 -2.70
N PHE A 101 -8.36 1.29 -2.85
CA PHE A 101 -8.90 0.79 -4.10
C PHE A 101 -9.86 -0.39 -3.91
N ALA A 102 -10.72 -0.59 -4.90
CA ALA A 102 -11.54 -1.79 -5.04
C ALA A 102 -11.09 -2.62 -6.25
N ILE A 103 -11.30 -3.93 -6.21
CA ILE A 103 -10.98 -4.85 -7.30
C ILE A 103 -12.28 -5.34 -7.92
N THR A 104 -12.39 -5.30 -9.23
CA THR A 104 -13.44 -5.99 -9.98
C THR A 104 -12.79 -7.03 -10.88
N LEU A 105 -13.13 -8.29 -10.68
CA LEU A 105 -12.71 -9.39 -11.55
C LEU A 105 -13.80 -9.63 -12.60
N HIS A 106 -13.39 -9.74 -13.85
CA HIS A 106 -14.28 -10.05 -14.98
C HIS A 106 -14.04 -11.47 -15.43
N LEU A 107 -15.12 -12.23 -15.48
CA LEU A 107 -15.13 -13.59 -15.98
C LEU A 107 -15.47 -13.59 -17.48
N ASP A 108 -15.16 -14.68 -18.17
CA ASP A 108 -15.44 -14.92 -19.59
C ASP A 108 -16.94 -14.97 -19.92
N ASP A 109 -17.76 -15.41 -18.97
CA ASP A 109 -19.23 -15.39 -19.04
C ASP A 109 -19.85 -13.98 -18.85
N LYS A 110 -19.02 -12.93 -18.77
CA LYS A 110 -19.38 -11.52 -18.48
C LYS A 110 -19.79 -11.25 -17.02
N THR A 111 -19.72 -12.24 -16.14
CA THR A 111 -19.94 -12.07 -14.70
C THR A 111 -18.84 -11.18 -14.10
N ARG A 112 -19.23 -10.38 -13.10
CA ARG A 112 -18.31 -9.49 -12.38
C ARG A 112 -18.31 -9.78 -10.89
N VAL A 113 -17.14 -10.11 -10.36
CA VAL A 113 -16.93 -10.30 -8.93
C VAL A 113 -16.30 -9.04 -8.36
N LYS A 114 -17.03 -8.36 -7.47
CA LYS A 114 -16.53 -7.17 -6.77
C LYS A 114 -15.92 -7.58 -5.44
N VAL A 115 -14.65 -7.26 -5.27
CA VAL A 115 -13.94 -7.40 -4.00
C VAL A 115 -14.17 -6.13 -3.19
N PRO A 116 -14.45 -6.23 -1.87
CA PRO A 116 -14.54 -5.07 -1.00
C PRO A 116 -13.34 -4.14 -1.13
N GLU A 117 -13.61 -2.85 -1.02
CA GLU A 117 -12.56 -1.82 -1.00
C GLU A 117 -11.56 -2.08 0.14
N MET A 118 -10.29 -1.83 -0.14
CA MET A 118 -9.22 -1.94 0.84
C MET A 118 -8.28 -0.75 0.78
N THR A 119 -7.68 -0.46 1.94
CA THR A 119 -6.64 0.52 2.11
C THR A 119 -5.34 -0.16 2.48
N TYR A 120 -4.35 0.02 1.62
CA TYR A 120 -3.09 -0.70 1.59
C TYR A 120 -1.93 0.28 1.68
N MET A 121 -0.87 -0.05 2.42
CA MET A 121 0.36 0.74 2.43
C MET A 121 1.52 -0.01 1.79
N ASP A 122 2.23 0.66 0.88
CA ASP A 122 3.47 0.14 0.30
C ASP A 122 4.59 0.09 1.37
N PRO A 123 5.19 -1.09 1.63
CA PRO A 123 6.20 -1.25 2.66
C PRO A 123 7.60 -0.75 2.28
N SER A 124 7.85 -0.41 1.01
CA SER A 124 9.21 -0.19 0.46
C SER A 124 10.06 0.80 1.24
N SER A 125 9.47 1.93 1.66
CA SER A 125 10.19 3.02 2.33
C SER A 125 9.88 3.15 3.83
N ILE A 126 9.03 2.28 4.37
CA ILE A 126 8.55 2.37 5.76
C ILE A 126 9.71 2.38 6.75
N LYS A 127 10.66 1.45 6.59
CA LYS A 127 11.79 1.30 7.53
C LYS A 127 12.66 2.56 7.58
N SER A 128 12.97 3.14 6.43
CA SER A 128 13.83 4.33 6.33
C SER A 128 13.16 5.57 6.93
N VAL A 129 11.86 5.75 6.67
CA VAL A 129 11.08 6.84 7.26
C VAL A 129 11.00 6.70 8.77
N LEU A 130 10.65 5.51 9.29
CA LEU A 130 10.54 5.29 10.73
C LEU A 130 11.87 5.43 11.45
N TRP A 131 12.96 4.92 10.86
CA TRP A 131 14.30 5.10 11.42
C TRP A 131 14.70 6.58 11.49
N SER A 132 14.41 7.37 10.45
CA SER A 132 14.69 8.80 10.44
C SER A 132 13.85 9.56 11.46
N ALA A 133 12.58 9.16 11.64
CA ALA A 133 11.71 9.71 12.67
C ALA A 133 12.21 9.39 14.07
N GLU A 134 12.69 8.16 14.31
CA GLU A 134 13.28 7.76 15.60
C GLU A 134 14.51 8.60 15.94
N ARG A 135 15.45 8.77 15.00
CA ARG A 135 16.63 9.62 15.20
C ARG A 135 16.28 11.07 15.49
N ALA A 136 15.26 11.62 14.83
CA ALA A 136 14.78 12.99 15.11
C ALA A 136 14.23 13.15 16.53
N VAL A 137 13.64 12.10 17.10
CA VAL A 137 13.15 12.09 18.49
C VAL A 137 14.30 11.88 19.49
N GLU A 138 15.25 11.00 19.19
CA GLU A 138 16.34 10.61 20.10
C GLU A 138 17.48 11.64 20.15
N ASP A 139 17.99 12.07 18.99
CA ASP A 139 19.15 12.97 18.92
C ASP A 139 18.76 14.45 18.75
N GLY A 140 17.45 14.71 18.65
CA GLY A 140 16.88 16.01 18.26
C GLY A 140 16.99 16.30 16.76
N GLU A 141 16.44 17.44 16.34
CA GLU A 141 16.31 17.84 14.93
C GLU A 141 17.64 18.32 14.29
N ARG A 142 18.80 17.99 14.87
CA ARG A 142 20.12 18.56 14.57
C ARG A 142 20.63 18.33 13.14
N PHE A 143 20.09 17.36 12.42
CA PHE A 143 20.49 17.00 11.05
C PHE A 143 19.30 16.79 10.10
N GLY A 144 18.09 17.21 10.50
CA GLY A 144 16.85 16.55 10.05
C GLY A 144 16.17 17.14 8.81
N PHE A 145 16.08 16.33 7.76
CA PHE A 145 14.97 16.41 6.79
C PHE A 145 13.61 16.06 7.43
N THR A 146 13.63 15.39 8.59
CA THR A 146 12.47 15.02 9.41
C THR A 146 12.43 15.84 10.70
N THR A 147 11.25 16.32 11.08
CA THR A 147 11.00 17.09 12.31
C THR A 147 9.95 16.40 13.19
N VAL A 148 9.91 16.72 14.48
CA VAL A 148 8.86 16.28 15.42
C VAL A 148 7.48 16.75 14.96
N SER A 149 7.40 17.97 14.42
CA SER A 149 6.15 18.50 13.86
C SER A 149 5.65 17.64 12.69
N CYS A 150 6.55 17.22 11.79
CA CYS A 150 6.22 16.32 10.70
C CYS A 150 5.73 14.97 11.24
N ILE A 151 6.41 14.37 12.21
CA ILE A 151 6.01 13.07 12.80
C ILE A 151 4.58 13.14 13.34
N LYS A 152 4.25 14.21 14.07
CA LYS A 152 2.89 14.44 14.60
C LYS A 152 1.86 14.64 13.49
N GLU A 153 2.20 15.33 12.40
CA GLU A 153 1.31 15.49 11.25
C GLU A 153 1.05 14.15 10.56
N GLN A 154 2.11 13.38 10.30
CA GLN A 154 2.00 12.08 9.63
C GLN A 154 1.28 11.04 10.51
N GLU A 155 1.43 11.09 11.84
CA GLU A 155 0.62 10.29 12.77
C GLU A 155 -0.87 10.55 12.59
N ARG A 156 -1.28 11.82 12.62
CA ARG A 156 -2.68 12.21 12.43
C ARG A 156 -3.20 11.80 11.06
N LYS A 157 -2.38 11.97 10.03
CA LYS A 157 -2.69 11.59 8.65
C LYS A 157 -2.90 10.08 8.53
N ALA A 158 -1.98 9.26 9.05
CA ALA A 158 -2.08 7.80 9.05
C ALA A 158 -3.33 7.32 9.79
N ARG A 159 -3.60 7.87 10.99
CA ARG A 159 -4.79 7.52 11.75
C ARG A 159 -6.08 7.93 11.06
N LYS A 160 -6.12 9.09 10.41
CA LYS A 160 -7.28 9.52 9.62
C LYS A 160 -7.57 8.54 8.49
N ILE A 161 -6.54 8.11 7.76
CA ILE A 161 -6.66 7.11 6.70
C ILE A 161 -7.24 5.80 7.26
N ILE A 162 -6.68 5.29 8.37
CA ILE A 162 -7.17 4.06 9.02
C ILE A 162 -8.63 4.19 9.46
N LYS A 163 -9.00 5.32 10.07
CA LYS A 163 -10.38 5.55 10.57
C LYS A 163 -11.42 5.58 9.44
N GLN A 164 -11.03 6.05 8.26
CA GLN A 164 -11.92 6.16 7.09
C GLN A 164 -11.99 4.87 6.28
N ALA A 165 -11.00 3.99 6.42
CA ALA A 165 -10.89 2.76 5.66
C ALA A 165 -11.77 1.65 6.22
N LYS A 166 -12.41 0.89 5.32
CA LYS A 166 -13.23 -0.29 5.69
C LYS A 166 -12.36 -1.50 6.01
N ASN A 167 -11.37 -1.77 5.16
CA ASN A 167 -10.42 -2.86 5.33
C ASN A 167 -9.01 -2.26 5.26
N VAL A 168 -8.17 -2.53 6.27
CA VAL A 168 -6.86 -1.89 6.41
C VAL A 168 -5.76 -2.94 6.42
N SER A 169 -4.71 -2.74 5.62
CA SER A 169 -3.53 -3.60 5.63
C SER A 169 -2.79 -3.60 6.99
N PRO A 170 -2.23 -4.74 7.43
CA PRO A 170 -1.41 -4.80 8.64
C PRO A 170 -0.20 -3.87 8.61
N GLU A 171 0.34 -3.56 7.42
CA GLU A 171 1.46 -2.63 7.27
C GLU A 171 1.09 -1.22 7.69
N LEU A 172 -0.08 -0.74 7.22
CA LEU A 172 -0.56 0.59 7.60
C LEU A 172 -0.89 0.67 9.09
N GLN A 173 -1.46 -0.40 9.67
CA GLN A 173 -1.72 -0.47 11.11
C GLN A 173 -0.43 -0.38 11.93
N ARG A 174 0.58 -1.19 11.58
CA ARG A 174 1.89 -1.20 12.24
C ARG A 174 2.60 0.16 12.09
N TYR A 175 2.58 0.72 10.90
CA TYR A 175 3.17 2.03 10.64
C TYR A 175 2.52 3.15 11.48
N SER A 176 1.18 3.18 11.53
CA SER A 176 0.46 4.16 12.35
C SER A 176 0.71 3.98 13.83
N ALA A 177 0.80 2.74 14.33
CA ALA A 177 1.13 2.47 15.73
C ALA A 177 2.53 2.99 16.08
N GLU A 178 3.50 2.78 15.19
CA GLU A 178 4.87 3.23 15.41
C GLU A 178 4.99 4.76 15.39
N LEU A 179 4.33 5.43 14.44
CA LEU A 179 4.25 6.90 14.45
C LEU A 179 3.59 7.43 15.73
N THR A 180 2.57 6.74 16.25
CA THR A 180 1.91 7.11 17.51
C THR A 180 2.88 7.00 18.69
N ARG A 181 3.68 5.92 18.74
CA ARG A 181 4.73 5.73 19.76
C ARG A 181 5.74 6.89 19.70
N LEU A 182 6.27 7.18 18.52
CA LEU A 182 7.28 8.22 18.30
C LEU A 182 6.75 9.63 18.64
N ALA A 183 5.52 9.96 18.21
CA ALA A 183 4.89 11.24 18.54
C ALA A 183 4.65 11.41 20.06
N GLY A 184 4.34 10.31 20.76
CA GLY A 184 4.18 10.29 22.21
C GLY A 184 5.50 10.52 22.95
N LEU A 185 6.60 9.92 22.49
CA LEU A 185 7.93 10.12 23.05
C LEU A 185 8.41 11.56 22.84
N ALA A 186 8.24 12.11 21.65
CA ALA A 186 8.64 13.48 21.32
C ALA A 186 7.95 14.54 22.21
N SER A 187 6.77 14.22 22.75
CA SER A 187 6.02 15.13 23.63
C SER A 187 6.46 15.05 25.10
N LYS A 188 7.33 14.11 25.46
CA LYS A 188 7.93 14.00 26.82
C LYS A 188 9.31 14.66 26.91
N THR A 189 9.94 14.93 25.78
CA THR A 189 11.29 15.51 25.68
C THR A 189 11.25 17.05 25.50
N THR A 190 10.06 17.64 25.42
CA THR A 190 9.83 19.11 25.39
C THR A 190 9.31 19.56 26.75
#